data_AF-X1TJI1-F1
#
_entry.id   AF-X1TJI1-F1
#
_cell.length_a   1.000
_cell.length_b   1.000
_cell.length_c   1.000
_cell.angle_alpha   90.00
_cell.angle_beta   90.00
_cell.angle_gamma   90.00
#
_symmetry.space_group_name_H-M   'P 1'
#
loop_
_entity.id
_entity.type
_entity.pdbx_description
1 polymer ?
#
loop_
_entity_poly.entity_id
_entity_poly.type
_entity_poly.pdbx_seq_one_letter_code
_entity_poly.pdbx_strand_id
1 'polypeptide(L)'
;MLYHEKYGAINAIPRLLGFGTGPSWLGSPHLAPFSVVLVDAWQWTPLFMMILLAGLQSIPIEPHESALVDGASRPQVFWHITLPMLKLSIVAALLIRLVDVIKL
;
A
#
# COMPACT_ATOMS: atom_id res chain seq x y z
N MET A 1 18.25 -10.34 -2.17
CA MET A 1 18.24 -11.50 -3.09
C MET A 1 17.39 -11.26 -4.34
N LEU A 2 16.17 -10.68 -4.25
CA LEU A 2 15.29 -10.39 -5.39
C LEU A 2 15.85 -9.40 -6.45
N TYR A 3 16.49 -8.31 -6.04
CA TYR A 3 17.05 -7.27 -6.93
C TYR A 3 18.52 -7.43 -7.29
N HIS A 4 19.14 -8.55 -6.93
CA HIS A 4 20.56 -8.74 -7.21
C HIS A 4 20.80 -8.77 -8.72
N GLU A 5 21.68 -7.92 -9.24
CA GLU A 5 21.85 -7.74 -10.69
C GLU A 5 22.15 -9.06 -11.42
N LYS A 6 23.01 -9.90 -10.80
CA LYS A 6 23.45 -11.17 -11.39
C LYS A 6 22.57 -12.37 -11.05
N TYR A 7 21.94 -12.40 -9.88
CA TYR A 7 21.26 -13.60 -9.35
C TYR A 7 19.81 -13.35 -8.88
N GLY A 8 19.27 -12.16 -9.14
CA GLY A 8 17.93 -11.77 -8.70
C GLY A 8 16.83 -12.43 -9.50
N ALA A 9 15.78 -12.86 -8.78
CA ALA A 9 14.59 -13.49 -9.38
C ALA A 9 13.85 -12.53 -10.33
N ILE A 10 13.86 -11.21 -10.08
CA ILE A 10 13.25 -10.22 -10.97
C ILE A 10 13.98 -10.15 -12.32
N ASN A 11 15.31 -10.27 -12.31
CA ASN A 11 16.11 -10.30 -13.53
C ASN A 11 16.11 -11.67 -14.23
N ALA A 12 15.50 -12.71 -13.65
CA ALA A 12 15.34 -14.01 -14.31
C ALA A 12 14.29 -13.95 -15.44
N ILE A 13 13.22 -13.16 -15.27
CA ILE A 13 12.12 -13.07 -16.24
C ILE A 13 12.57 -12.42 -17.57
N PRO A 14 13.27 -11.27 -17.59
CA PRO A 14 13.80 -10.69 -18.84
C PRO A 14 14.85 -11.58 -19.51
N ARG A 15 15.63 -12.33 -18.73
CA ARG A 15 16.60 -13.30 -19.24
C ARG A 15 15.92 -14.47 -19.96
N LEU A 16 14.83 -15.00 -19.41
CA LEU A 16 14.01 -16.04 -20.02
C LEU A 16 13.31 -15.58 -21.31
N LEU A 17 12.94 -14.31 -21.38
CA LEU A 17 12.27 -13.70 -22.54
C LEU A 17 13.24 -13.20 -23.62
N GLY A 18 14.56 -13.41 -23.47
CA GLY A 18 15.56 -13.04 -24.48
C GLY A 18 15.98 -11.57 -24.49
N PHE A 19 15.54 -10.76 -23.51
CA PHE A 19 15.87 -9.33 -23.41
C PHE A 19 17.22 -9.03 -22.73
N GLY A 20 18.04 -10.06 -22.45
CA GLY A 20 19.37 -9.93 -21.84
C GLY A 20 19.36 -9.76 -20.31
N THR A 21 20.44 -9.22 -19.74
CA THR A 21 20.49 -8.87 -18.31
C THR A 21 19.53 -7.72 -18.06
N GLY A 22 18.45 -8.00 -17.32
CA GLY A 22 17.46 -6.98 -16.94
C GLY A 22 18.08 -5.76 -16.25
N PRO A 23 17.32 -4.66 -16.10
CA PRO A 23 17.85 -3.38 -15.64
C PRO A 23 18.55 -3.48 -14.27
N SER A 24 19.52 -2.59 -14.05
CA SER A 24 20.18 -2.42 -12.76
C SER A 24 19.25 -1.69 -11.79
N TRP A 25 18.43 -2.46 -11.07
CA TRP A 25 17.41 -1.94 -10.16
C TRP A 25 17.99 -1.18 -8.96
N LEU A 26 19.19 -1.57 -8.48
CA LEU A 26 19.85 -0.94 -7.33
C LEU A 26 21.10 -0.13 -7.70
N GLY A 27 21.69 -0.34 -8.88
CA GLY A 27 22.88 0.36 -9.34
C GLY A 27 22.60 1.57 -10.23
N SER A 28 21.38 1.72 -10.75
CA SER A 28 20.97 2.92 -11.49
C SER A 28 20.53 4.04 -10.54
N PRO A 29 21.07 5.26 -10.63
CA PRO A 29 20.68 6.41 -9.80
C PRO A 29 19.19 6.77 -9.89
N HIS A 30 18.54 6.47 -11.01
CA HIS A 30 17.14 6.77 -11.23
C HIS A 30 16.20 5.64 -10.77
N LEU A 31 16.63 4.38 -10.89
CA LEU A 31 15.80 3.22 -10.55
C LEU A 31 15.97 2.74 -9.10
N ALA A 32 17.14 3.01 -8.49
CA ALA A 32 17.44 2.64 -7.11
C ALA A 32 16.42 3.19 -6.10
N PRO A 33 16.12 4.51 -6.05
CA PRO A 33 15.17 5.02 -5.07
C PRO A 33 13.75 4.47 -5.28
N PHE A 34 13.30 4.35 -6.54
CA PHE A 34 11.99 3.80 -6.85
C PHE A 34 11.87 2.32 -6.44
N SER A 35 12.90 1.52 -6.72
CA SER A 35 12.92 0.09 -6.38
C SER A 35 12.86 -0.12 -4.88
N VAL A 36 13.57 0.69 -4.09
CA VAL A 36 13.54 0.62 -2.62
C VAL A 36 12.15 0.97 -2.09
N VAL A 37 11.55 2.08 -2.55
CA VAL A 37 10.20 2.50 -2.12
C VAL A 37 9.15 1.46 -2.48
N LEU A 38 9.23 0.83 -3.65
CA LEU A 38 8.28 -0.19 -4.09
C LEU A 38 8.29 -1.42 -3.15
N VAL A 39 9.49 -1.89 -2.79
CA VAL A 39 9.65 -3.06 -1.91
C VAL A 39 9.15 -2.76 -0.52
N ASP A 40 9.52 -1.59 -0.01
CA ASP A 40 9.08 -1.12 1.29
C ASP A 40 7.54 -1.01 1.33
N ALA A 41 6.94 -0.36 0.35
CA ALA A 41 5.48 -0.27 0.23
C ALA A 41 4.83 -1.66 0.15
N TRP A 42 5.38 -2.57 -0.65
CA TRP A 42 4.89 -3.94 -0.77
C TRP A 42 4.95 -4.71 0.55
N GLN A 43 6.06 -4.60 1.28
CA GLN A 43 6.25 -5.28 2.56
C GLN A 43 5.26 -4.80 3.63
N TRP A 44 4.93 -3.50 3.64
CA TRP A 44 4.04 -2.91 4.63
C TRP A 44 2.55 -2.97 4.26
N THR A 45 2.22 -3.17 2.98
CA THR A 45 0.83 -3.21 2.49
C THR A 45 -0.05 -4.23 3.25
N PRO A 46 0.37 -5.49 3.50
CA PRO A 46 -0.48 -6.47 4.19
C PRO A 46 -0.89 -6.03 5.59
N LEU A 47 0.03 -5.44 6.36
CA LEU A 47 -0.27 -4.95 7.71
C LEU A 47 -1.25 -3.77 7.67
N PHE A 48 -1.01 -2.79 6.79
CA PHE A 48 -1.91 -1.66 6.60
C PHE A 48 -3.32 -2.12 6.24
N MET A 49 -3.43 -3.08 5.31
CA MET A 49 -4.71 -3.65 4.90
C MET A 49 -5.45 -4.32 6.06
N MET A 50 -4.75 -5.06 6.93
CA MET A 50 -5.37 -5.67 8.11
C MET A 50 -5.91 -4.62 9.08
N ILE A 51 -5.14 -3.56 9.36
CA ILE A 51 -5.56 -2.49 10.28
C ILE A 51 -6.77 -1.74 9.71
N LEU A 52 -6.73 -1.39 8.43
CA LEU A 52 -7.84 -0.70 7.77
C LEU A 52 -9.08 -1.57 7.66
N LEU A 53 -8.93 -2.88 7.41
CA LEU A 53 -10.04 -3.82 7.38
C LEU A 53 -10.70 -3.97 8.75
N ALA A 54 -9.91 -4.10 9.82
CA ALA A 54 -10.43 -4.10 11.19
C ALA A 54 -11.17 -2.79 11.51
N GLY A 55 -10.62 -1.65 11.07
CA GLY A 55 -11.28 -0.36 11.13
C GLY A 55 -12.62 -0.33 10.41
N LEU A 56 -12.67 -0.85 9.19
CA LEU A 56 -13.88 -0.88 8.37
C LEU A 56 -14.96 -1.78 8.98
N GLN A 57 -14.56 -2.93 9.54
CA GLN A 57 -15.47 -3.85 10.24
C GLN A 57 -16.06 -3.27 11.53
N SER A 58 -15.40 -2.28 12.13
CA SER A 58 -15.89 -1.60 13.34
C SER A 58 -16.92 -0.50 13.06
N ILE A 59 -17.10 -0.12 11.78
CA ILE A 59 -18.00 0.97 11.40
C ILE A 59 -19.46 0.46 11.40
N PRO A 60 -20.36 1.11 12.17
CA PRO A 60 -21.80 0.81 12.13
C PRO A 60 -22.37 0.99 10.72
N ILE A 61 -23.35 0.16 10.33
CA ILE A 61 -23.97 0.18 8.98
C ILE A 61 -25.00 1.32 8.85
N GLU A 62 -25.59 1.75 9.96
CA GLU A 62 -26.71 2.69 10.03
C GLU A 62 -26.42 4.06 9.38
N PRO A 63 -25.23 4.67 9.54
CA PRO A 63 -24.87 5.91 8.85
C PRO A 63 -24.83 5.75 7.33
N HIS A 64 -24.44 4.58 6.83
CA HIS A 64 -24.41 4.31 5.40
C HIS A 64 -25.83 4.19 4.83
N GLU A 65 -26.71 3.44 5.49
CA GLU A 65 -28.10 3.29 5.07
C GLU A 65 -28.86 4.62 5.13
N SER A 66 -28.65 5.39 6.20
CA SER A 66 -29.27 6.70 6.36
C SER A 66 -28.88 7.66 5.22
N ALA A 67 -27.59 7.71 4.88
CA ALA A 67 -27.12 8.54 3.78
C ALA A 67 -27.67 8.11 2.41
N LEU A 68 -27.88 6.81 2.19
CA LEU A 68 -28.50 6.31 0.96
C LEU A 68 -29.99 6.68 0.88
N VAL A 69 -30.71 6.64 2.01
CA VAL A 69 -32.10 7.10 2.11
C VAL A 69 -32.20 8.61 1.84
N ASP A 70 -31.22 9.39 2.29
CA ASP A 70 -31.11 10.82 2.02
C ASP A 70 -30.68 11.15 0.57
N GLY A 71 -30.48 10.14 -0.28
CA GLY A 71 -30.13 10.30 -1.69
C GLY A 71 -28.64 10.53 -1.97
N ALA A 72 -27.75 10.25 -1.02
CA ALA A 72 -26.31 10.36 -1.23
C ALA A 72 -25.81 9.29 -2.22
N SER A 73 -24.95 9.71 -3.14
CA SER A 73 -24.25 8.82 -4.07
C SER A 73 -23.13 8.04 -3.37
N ARG A 74 -22.74 6.87 -3.92
CA ARG A 74 -21.67 6.03 -3.37
C ARG A 74 -20.33 6.76 -3.13
N PRO A 75 -19.84 7.64 -4.03
CA PRO A 75 -18.64 8.44 -3.76
C PRO A 75 -18.84 9.40 -2.59
N GLN A 76 -20.02 10.01 -2.44
CA GLN A 76 -20.31 10.90 -1.31
C GLN A 76 -20.26 10.13 0.01
N VAL A 77 -20.86 8.94 0.07
CA VAL A 77 -20.78 8.04 1.24
C VAL A 77 -19.34 7.63 1.55
N PHE A 78 -18.51 7.37 0.54
CA PHE A 78 -17.09 7.07 0.76
C PHE A 78 -16.35 8.26 1.41
N TRP A 79 -16.40 9.43 0.79
CA TRP A 79 -15.62 10.60 1.22
C TRP A 79 -16.14 11.26 2.51
N HIS A 80 -17.45 11.22 2.76
CA HIS A 80 -18.08 11.93 3.90
C HIS A 80 -18.41 11.03 5.09
N ILE A 81 -18.45 9.70 4.91
CA ILE A 81 -18.82 8.76 5.98
C ILE A 81 -17.69 7.76 6.20
N THR A 82 -17.36 6.98 5.17
CA THR A 82 -16.39 5.88 5.29
C THR A 82 -14.99 6.40 5.67
N LEU A 83 -14.46 7.36 4.90
CA LEU A 83 -13.11 7.88 5.09
C LEU A 83 -12.95 8.65 6.42
N PRO A 84 -13.88 9.53 6.84
CA PRO A 84 -13.80 10.19 8.13
C PRO A 84 -13.88 9.22 9.32
N MET A 85 -14.71 8.18 9.23
CA MET A 85 -14.83 7.17 10.29
C MET A 85 -13.60 6.25 10.35
N LEU A 86 -12.98 5.95 9.21
CA LEU A 86 -11.70 5.24 9.14
C LEU A 86 -10.51 6.05 9.65
N LYS A 87 -10.64 7.37 9.85
CA LYS A 87 -9.54 8.26 10.28
C LYS A 87 -8.78 7.70 11.48
N LEU A 88 -9.49 7.14 12.48
CA LEU A 88 -8.84 6.59 13.68
C LEU A 88 -7.90 5.43 13.33
N SER A 89 -8.36 4.49 12.50
CA SER A 89 -7.58 3.34 12.05
C SER A 89 -6.45 3.74 11.12
N ILE A 90 -6.67 4.73 10.24
CA ILE A 90 -5.64 5.30 9.39
C ILE A 90 -4.53 5.93 10.23
N VAL A 91 -4.88 6.74 11.23
CA VAL A 91 -3.92 7.38 12.14
C VAL A 91 -3.13 6.31 12.90
N ALA A 92 -3.79 5.27 13.42
CA ALA A 92 -3.11 4.17 14.10
C ALA A 92 -2.09 3.45 13.17
N ALA A 93 -2.48 3.12 11.94
CA ALA A 93 -1.58 2.50 10.96
C ALA A 93 -0.38 3.41 10.62
N LEU A 94 -0.64 4.71 10.42
CA LEU A 94 0.40 5.70 10.13
C LEU A 94 1.36 5.89 11.30
N LEU A 95 0.89 5.87 12.54
CA LEU A 95 1.76 5.96 13.72
C LEU A 95 2.69 4.76 13.82
N ILE A 96 2.18 3.55 13.59
CA ILE A 96 3.01 2.34 13.55
C ILE A 96 4.07 2.46 12.46
N ARG A 97 3.69 2.92 11.27
CA ARG A 97 4.62 3.14 10.16
C ARG A 97 5.67 4.19 10.49
N LEU A 98 5.28 5.29 11.11
CA LEU A 98 6.19 6.38 11.48
C LEU A 98 7.26 5.89 12.45
N VAL A 99 6.88 5.09 13.46
CA VAL A 99 7.82 4.49 14.41
C VAL A 99 8.82 3.57 13.71
N ASP A 100 8.37 2.80 12.73
CA ASP A 100 9.24 1.92 11.96
C ASP A 100 10.21 2.69 11.07
N VAL A 101 9.73 3.71 10.35
CA VAL A 101 10.57 4.57 9.48
C VAL A 101 11.65 5.29 10.28
N ILE A 102 11.37 5.73 11.52
CA ILE A 102 12.36 6.41 12.37
C ILE A 102 13.48 5.45 12.84
N LYS A 103 13.21 4.15 12.90
CA LYS A 103 14.22 3.15 13.32
C LYS A 103 15.19 2.75 12.20
N LEU A 104 14.83 3.03 10.94
CA LEU A 104 15.66 2.84 9.75
C LEU A 104 16.74 3.93 9.66
#